data_AF-A0A9N9LN38-F1
#
_entry.id   AF-A0A9N9LN38-F1
#
_cell.length_a   1.000
_cell.length_b   1.000
_cell.length_c   1.000
_cell.angle_alpha   90.00
_cell.angle_beta   90.00
_cell.angle_gamma   90.00
#
_symmetry.space_group_name_H-M   'P 1'
#
loop_
_entity.id
_entity.type
_entity.pdbx_description
1 polymer ?
#
loop_
_entity_poly.entity_id
_entity_poly.type
_entity_poly.pdbx_seq_one_letter_code
_entity_poly.pdbx_strand_id
1 'polypeptide(L)' 'MGIKQLFSIIKDEAPDSYKEGDIKNQFGRKVAIDAYAIAILRLQ' A
#
# COMPACT_ATOMS: atom_id res chain seq x y z
N MET A 1 5.47 5.35 -10.79
CA MET A 1 6.56 4.44 -10.38
C MET A 1 6.84 4.64 -8.90
N GLY A 2 7.05 3.55 -8.14
CA GLY A 2 7.30 3.61 -6.69
C GLY A 2 8.78 3.74 -6.32
N ILE A 3 9.06 3.83 -5.01
CA ILE A 3 10.41 3.84 -4.45
C ILE A 3 10.90 2.41 -4.30
N LYS A 4 12.06 2.09 -4.89
CA LYS A 4 12.63 0.74 -4.84
C LYS A 4 13.03 0.36 -3.42
N GLN A 5 12.72 -0.87 -3.01
CA GLN A 5 13.12 -1.49 -1.73
C GLN A 5 12.63 -0.80 -0.44
N LEU A 6 11.86 0.29 -0.52
CA LEU A 6 11.39 1.05 0.64
C LEU A 6 10.70 0.17 1.68
N PHE A 7 9.85 -0.76 1.25
CA PHE A 7 9.13 -1.63 2.16
C PHE A 7 10.05 -2.57 2.95
N SER A 8 11.14 -3.07 2.34
CA SER A 8 12.12 -3.92 3.06
C SER A 8 12.80 -3.11 4.16
N ILE A 9 13.26 -1.90 3.84
CA ILE A 9 13.93 -1.02 4.81
C ILE A 9 12.99 -0.66 5.97
N ILE A 10 11.73 -0.29 5.68
CA ILE A 10 10.74 0.00 6.74
C ILE A 10 10.53 -1.22 7.63
N LYS A 11 10.48 -2.41 7.05
CA LYS A 11 10.29 -3.65 7.81
C LYS A 11 11.46 -3.94 8.75
N ASP A 12 12.69 -3.71 8.28
CA ASP A 12 13.90 -4.06 9.01
C ASP A 12 14.26 -3.00 10.08
N GLU A 13 14.13 -1.71 9.75
CA GLU A 13 14.60 -0.60 10.58
C GLU A 13 13.48 0.08 11.39
N ALA A 14 12.21 -0.06 10.98
CA ALA A 14 11.07 0.65 11.58
C ALA A 14 9.79 -0.21 11.64
N PRO A 15 9.82 -1.40 12.28
CA PRO A 15 8.71 -2.35 12.25
C PRO A 15 7.40 -1.79 12.85
N ASP A 16 7.48 -0.84 13.78
CA ASP A 16 6.31 -0.21 14.40
C ASP A 16 5.55 0.74 13.46
N SER A 17 6.15 1.07 12.32
CA SER A 17 5.59 2.01 11.32
C SER A 17 4.71 1.32 10.28
N TYR A 18 4.57 -0.01 10.31
CA TYR A 18 3.67 -0.75 9.43
C TYR A 18 2.76 -1.68 10.23
N LYS A 19 1.59 -2.01 9.65
CA LYS A 19 0.64 -2.95 10.25
C LYS A 19 0.04 -3.84 9.19
N GLU A 20 -0.03 -5.13 9.47
CA GLU A 20 -0.81 -6.10 8.70
C GLU A 20 -2.22 -6.21 9.30
N GLY A 21 -3.23 -6.47 8.47
CA GLY A 21 -4.60 -6.60 8.94
C GLY A 21 -5.56 -7.10 7.86
N ASP A 22 -6.69 -7.65 8.29
CA ASP A 22 -7.75 -8.13 7.39
C ASP A 22 -8.56 -6.95 6.81
N ILE A 23 -8.95 -7.04 5.53
CA ILE A 23 -9.76 -6.05 4.83
C ILE A 23 -11.10 -5.81 5.53
N LYS A 24 -11.62 -6.84 6.22
CA LYS A 24 -12.88 -6.74 6.97
C LYS A 24 -12.84 -5.67 8.05
N ASN A 25 -11.67 -5.39 8.61
CA ASN A 25 -11.49 -4.34 9.61
C ASN A 25 -11.55 -2.91 9.04
N GLN A 26 -11.63 -2.78 7.71
CA GLN A 26 -11.70 -1.49 7.01
C GLN A 26 -13.11 -1.16 6.49
N PHE A 27 -14.10 -2.04 6.66
CA PHE A 27 -15.47 -1.76 6.24
C PHE A 27 -16.02 -0.48 6.91
N GLY A 28 -16.74 0.34 6.13
CA GLY A 28 -17.29 1.62 6.58
C GLY A 28 -16.31 2.80 6.53
N ARG A 29 -15.03 2.57 6.22
CA ARG A 29 -14.06 3.66 6.02
C ARG A 29 -14.07 4.14 4.57
N LYS A 30 -14.10 5.47 4.40
CA LYS A 30 -13.81 6.10 3.11
C LYS A 30 -12.29 6.18 2.94
N VAL A 31 -11.78 5.66 1.83
CA VAL A 31 -10.34 5.61 1.53
C VAL A 31 -10.14 6.23 0.14
N ALA A 32 -9.14 7.10 0.02
CA ALA A 32 -8.73 7.64 -1.27
C ALA A 32 -7.88 6.60 -2.00
N ILE A 33 -8.18 6.38 -3.27
CA ILE A 33 -7.49 5.42 -4.13
C ILE A 33 -6.87 6.20 -5.29
N ASP A 34 -5.57 5.99 -5.53
CA ASP A 34 -4.91 6.51 -6.72
C ASP A 34 -5.29 5.66 -7.94
N ALA A 35 -6.14 6.21 -8.80
CA ALA A 35 -6.61 5.55 -10.01
C ALA A 35 -5.49 5.33 -11.05
N TYR A 36 -4.47 6.18 -11.09
CA TYR A 36 -3.37 6.06 -12.04
C TYR A 36 -2.51 4.83 -11.75
N ALA A 37 -2.28 4.53 -10.47
CA ALA A 37 -1.60 3.32 -10.02
C ALA A 37 -2.31 2.03 -10.47
N ILE A 38 -3.64 2.07 -10.62
CA ILE A 38 -4.45 0.94 -11.11
C ILE A 38 -4.47 0.88 -12.64
N ALA A 39 -4.58 2.03 -13.32
CA ALA A 39 -4.77 2.10 -14.77
C ALA A 39 -3.55 1.64 -15.59
N ILE A 40 -2.34 1.77 -15.05
CA ILE A 40 -1.11 1.32 -15.73
C ILE A 40 -1.14 -0.17 -16.11
N LEU A 41 -1.87 -1.01 -15.37
CA LEU A 41 -1.97 -2.45 -15.64
C LEU A 41 -2.91 -2.81 -16.80
N ARG A 42 -3.66 -1.85 -17.34
CA ARG A 42 -4.64 -2.05 -18.44
C ARG A 42 -4.14 -1.59 -19.81
N LEU A 43 -2.95 -1.00 -19.88
CA LEU A 43 -2.36 -0.41 -21.09
C LEU A 43 -1.18 -1.23 -21.66
N GLN A 44 -1.08 -2.52 -21.30
CA GLN A 44 -0.15 -3.47 -21.91
C GLN A 44 -0.88 -4.42 -22.86
#